data_AF-A0A934B1A1-F1
#
_entry.id   AF-A0A934B1A1-F1
#
_cell.length_a   1.000
_cell.length_b   1.000
_cell.length_c   1.000
_cell.angle_alpha   90.00
_cell.angle_beta   90.00
_cell.angle_gamma   90.00
#
_symmetry.space_group_name_H-M   'P 1'
#
loop_
_entity.id
_entity.type
_entity.pdbx_description
1 polymer ?
#
loop_
_entity_poly.entity_id
_entity_poly.type
_entity_poly.pdbx_seq_one_letter_code
_entity_poly.pdbx_strand_id
1 'polypeptide(L)'
;MVTSEPTHPTTFGATPPDFVVCPSCKGRLARHELSLRCQLCRRTYEWLDGVLHLLAEPGMRFEDVPNEERDLLEERANAYSTQHYYLPFLRDLFGQKRVSASDHSFRVLFNGCGVGV
;
A
#
# COMPACT_ATOMS: atom_id res chain seq x y z
N MET A 1 -28.39 -5.55 -12.37
CA MET A 1 -27.68 -6.51 -11.50
C MET A 1 -26.51 -5.78 -10.90
N VAL A 2 -26.59 -5.46 -9.61
CA VAL A 2 -25.52 -4.81 -8.87
C VAL A 2 -24.56 -5.91 -8.45
N THR A 3 -23.40 -5.98 -9.06
CA THR A 3 -22.31 -6.85 -8.62
C THR A 3 -21.77 -6.29 -7.32
N SER A 4 -22.02 -6.97 -6.22
CA SER A 4 -21.41 -6.71 -4.91
C SER A 4 -19.89 -6.82 -5.04
N GLU A 5 -19.19 -5.72 -4.81
CA GLU A 5 -17.73 -5.71 -4.66
C GLU A 5 -17.33 -6.56 -3.45
N PRO A 6 -16.24 -7.35 -3.54
CA PRO A 6 -15.71 -8.07 -2.41
C PRO A 6 -15.14 -7.05 -1.40
N THR A 7 -15.88 -6.83 -0.32
CA THR A 7 -15.42 -6.12 0.87
C THR A 7 -14.37 -6.99 1.56
N HIS A 8 -13.13 -6.92 1.10
CA HIS A 8 -12.01 -7.39 1.89
C HIS A 8 -11.98 -6.56 3.17
N PRO A 9 -12.01 -7.19 4.37
CA PRO A 9 -11.81 -6.45 5.61
C PRO A 9 -10.36 -5.98 5.65
N THR A 10 -10.11 -4.77 5.18
CA THR A 10 -8.87 -4.04 5.47
C THR A 10 -8.77 -4.02 6.98
N THR A 11 -7.83 -4.77 7.54
CA THR A 11 -7.71 -4.92 8.99
C THR A 11 -7.15 -3.62 9.54
N PHE A 12 -8.01 -2.62 9.70
CA PHE A 12 -7.71 -1.37 10.39
C PHE A 12 -7.31 -1.75 11.82
N GLY A 13 -6.00 -1.82 12.10
CA GLY A 13 -5.51 -2.06 13.45
C GLY A 13 -4.37 -3.07 13.64
N ALA A 14 -3.82 -3.67 12.58
CA ALA A 14 -2.56 -4.40 12.71
C ALA A 14 -1.39 -3.45 13.01
N THR A 15 -0.44 -3.88 13.85
CA THR A 15 0.84 -3.18 14.02
C THR A 15 1.51 -3.04 12.65
N PRO A 16 1.99 -1.84 12.27
CA PRO A 16 2.66 -1.67 10.99
C PRO A 16 3.88 -2.60 10.92
N PRO A 17 4.23 -3.13 9.73
CA PRO A 17 5.46 -3.88 9.56
C PRO A 17 6.68 -3.07 10.01
N ASP A 18 7.71 -3.73 10.56
CA ASP A 18 8.88 -3.02 11.14
C ASP A 18 9.67 -2.18 10.11
N PHE A 19 9.50 -2.44 8.81
CA PHE A 19 10.10 -1.62 7.74
C PHE A 19 9.36 -0.29 7.50
N VAL A 20 8.15 -0.11 8.05
CA VAL A 20 7.40 1.13 7.96
C VAL A 20 7.82 2.07 9.09
N VAL A 21 8.47 3.17 8.72
CA VAL A 21 9.06 4.14 9.66
C VAL A 21 8.48 5.53 9.47
N CYS A 22 8.62 6.39 10.49
CA CYS A 22 8.21 7.79 10.39
C CYS A 22 8.97 8.48 9.24
N PRO A 23 8.30 9.06 8.22
CA PRO A 23 8.96 9.73 7.11
C PRO A 23 9.86 10.89 7.56
N SER A 24 9.46 11.61 8.61
CA SER A 24 10.16 12.81 9.11
C SER A 24 11.41 12.51 9.94
N CYS A 25 11.41 11.49 10.80
CA CYS A 25 12.52 11.22 11.73
C CYS A 25 13.03 9.78 11.73
N LYS A 26 12.47 8.90 10.88
CA LYS A 26 12.76 7.46 10.78
C LYS A 26 12.51 6.66 12.06
N GLY A 27 11.88 7.26 13.07
CA GLY A 27 11.47 6.59 14.30
C GLY A 27 10.33 5.59 14.11
N ARG A 28 10.21 4.67 15.07
CA ARG A 28 9.16 3.65 15.11
C ARG A 28 7.76 4.29 15.16
N LEU A 29 6.84 3.74 14.38
CA LEU A 29 5.43 4.09 14.42
C LEU A 29 4.68 3.10 15.33
N ALA A 30 3.79 3.63 16.17
CA ALA A 30 2.92 2.84 17.02
C ALA A 30 1.47 3.22 16.77
N ARG A 31 0.56 2.26 16.97
CA ARG A 31 -0.87 2.52 16.85
C ARG A 31 -1.32 3.57 17.87
N HIS A 32 -2.16 4.49 17.43
CA HIS A 32 -2.79 5.51 18.26
C HIS A 32 -4.23 5.71 17.76
N GLU A 33 -5.19 5.08 18.43
CA GLU A 33 -6.60 5.09 18.02
C GLU A 33 -6.80 4.56 16.58
N LEU A 34 -7.27 5.44 15.68
CA LEU A 34 -7.47 5.22 14.24
C LEU A 34 -6.30 5.75 13.39
N SER A 35 -5.11 5.90 13.97
CA SER A 35 -3.94 6.49 13.32
C SER A 35 -2.65 5.78 13.73
N LEU A 36 -1.53 6.15 13.10
CA LEU A 36 -0.20 5.79 13.56
C LEU A 36 0.53 7.03 14.09
N ARG A 37 1.11 6.91 15.29
CA ARG A 37 1.89 7.98 15.92
C ARG A 37 3.35 7.59 16.02
N CYS A 38 4.24 8.49 15.62
CA CYS A 38 5.67 8.29 15.82
C CYS A 38 6.02 8.36 17.31
N GLN A 39 6.79 7.39 17.79
CA GLN A 39 7.24 7.35 19.18
C GLN A 39 8.32 8.39 19.49
N LEU A 40 9.04 8.89 18.47
CA LEU A 40 10.10 9.91 18.63
C LEU A 40 9.57 11.33 18.44
N CYS A 41 9.12 11.69 17.24
CA CYS A 41 8.70 13.06 16.92
C CYS A 41 7.21 13.35 17.19
N ARG A 42 6.46 12.34 17.67
CA ARG A 42 5.03 12.45 18.06
C ARG A 42 4.06 12.84 16.95
N ARG A 43 4.50 13.00 15.69
CA ARG A 43 3.64 13.18 14.51
C ARG A 43 2.68 12.01 14.34
N THR A 44 1.50 12.31 13.83
CA THR A 44 0.42 11.36 13.60
C THR A 44 0.14 11.24 12.10
N TYR A 45 -0.12 10.03 11.64
CA TYR A 45 -0.42 9.68 10.26
C TYR A 45 -1.76 8.97 10.22
N GLU A 46 -2.67 9.48 9.39
CA GLU A 46 -4.04 9.03 9.32
C GLU A 46 -4.24 8.00 8.21
N TRP A 47 -5.31 7.22 8.35
CA TRP A 47 -5.81 6.36 7.29
C TRP A 47 -6.89 7.12 6.54
N LEU A 48 -6.74 7.25 5.23
CA LEU A 48 -7.76 7.80 4.35
C LEU A 48 -8.07 6.74 3.29
N ASP A 49 -9.35 6.39 3.15
CA ASP A 49 -9.85 5.40 2.19
C ASP A 49 -9.11 4.04 2.24
N GLY A 50 -8.75 3.59 3.46
CA GLY A 50 -8.03 2.34 3.66
C GLY A 50 -6.51 2.42 3.47
N VAL A 51 -5.98 3.58 3.08
CA VAL A 51 -4.55 3.81 2.82
C VAL A 51 -3.94 4.67 3.92
N LEU A 52 -2.80 4.24 4.45
CA LEU A 52 -2.04 5.01 5.43
C LEU A 52 -1.28 6.15 4.74
N HIS A 53 -1.61 7.39 5.08
CA HIS A 53 -0.96 8.57 4.51
C HIS A 53 0.33 8.93 5.26
N LEU A 54 1.47 8.46 4.74
CA LEU A 54 2.81 8.72 5.28
C LEU A 54 3.49 9.95 4.66
N LEU A 55 2.74 11.04 4.45
CA LEU A 55 3.32 12.30 3.98
C LEU A 55 4.00 13.03 5.13
N ALA A 56 5.22 13.54 4.91
CA ALA A 56 5.92 14.30 5.93
C ALA A 56 5.15 15.57 6.33
N GLU A 57 4.50 16.22 5.35
CA GLU A 57 3.66 17.39 5.55
C GLU A 57 2.36 17.23 4.73
N PRO A 58 1.18 17.53 5.28
CA PRO A 58 -0.10 17.36 4.59
C PRO A 58 -0.22 18.13 3.26
N GLY A 59 0.54 19.22 3.09
CA GLY A 59 0.56 20.06 1.88
C GLY A 59 1.59 19.65 0.82
N MET A 60 2.39 18.62 1.07
CA MET A 60 3.42 18.15 0.11
C MET A 60 2.87 17.12 -0.88
N ARG A 61 1.55 17.04 -1.05
CA ARG A 61 0.99 16.31 -2.19
C ARG A 61 1.40 17.04 -3.45
N PHE A 62 1.94 16.30 -4.42
CA PHE A 62 1.98 16.81 -5.78
C PHE A 62 0.54 17.06 -6.20
N GLU A 63 0.21 18.30 -6.56
CA GLU A 63 -1.08 18.63 -7.16
C GLU A 63 -1.09 18.03 -8.57
N ASP A 64 -1.42 16.75 -8.66
CA ASP A 64 -1.76 16.17 -9.94
C ASP A 64 -3.10 16.79 -10.35
N VAL A 65 -3.11 17.47 -11.50
CA VAL A 65 -4.36 17.93 -12.11
C VAL A 65 -5.22 16.69 -12.34
N PRO A 66 -6.43 16.61 -11.73
CA PRO A 66 -7.31 15.48 -11.92
C PRO A 66 -7.66 15.31 -13.40
N ASN A 67 -7.50 14.09 -13.91
CA ASN A 67 -7.86 13.77 -15.29
C ASN A 67 -8.40 12.34 -15.33
N GLU A 68 -9.74 12.23 -15.28
CA GLU A 68 -10.45 10.95 -15.21
C GLU A 68 -10.03 9.96 -16.32
N GLU A 69 -9.76 10.47 -17.54
CA GLU A 69 -9.33 9.62 -18.65
C GLU A 69 -7.92 9.06 -18.42
N ARG A 70 -7.00 9.90 -17.94
CA ARG A 70 -5.64 9.46 -17.58
C ARG A 70 -5.69 8.45 -16.44
N ASP A 71 -6.49 8.71 -15.42
CA ASP A 71 -6.56 7.86 -14.22
C ASP A 71 -7.17 6.49 -14.56
N LEU A 72 -8.22 6.45 -15.39
CA LEU A 72 -8.78 5.20 -15.93
C LEU A 72 -7.78 4.44 -16.82
N LEU A 73 -7.00 5.14 -17.62
CA LEU A 73 -5.95 4.53 -18.44
C LEU A 73 -4.86 3.92 -17.56
N GLU A 74 -4.41 4.65 -16.54
CA GLU A 74 -3.42 4.19 -15.57
C GLU A 74 -3.92 2.96 -14.82
N GLU A 75 -5.18 2.96 -14.37
CA GLU A 75 -5.81 1.81 -13.72
C GLU A 75 -5.79 0.58 -14.63
N ARG A 76 -6.25 0.72 -15.88
CA ARG A 76 -6.27 -0.40 -16.84
C ARG A 76 -4.87 -0.90 -17.18
N ALA A 77 -3.91 0.00 -17.36
CA ALA A 77 -2.53 -0.35 -17.66
C ALA A 77 -1.87 -1.07 -16.48
N ASN A 78 -2.11 -0.62 -15.26
CA ASN A 78 -1.63 -1.26 -14.04
C ASN A 78 -2.24 -2.66 -13.86
N ALA A 79 -3.56 -2.80 -14.02
CA ALA A 79 -4.22 -4.10 -13.94
C ALA A 79 -3.69 -5.09 -14.99
N TYR A 80 -3.55 -4.65 -16.25
CA TYR A 80 -3.02 -5.48 -17.33
C TYR A 80 -1.57 -5.89 -17.07
N SER A 81 -0.70 -4.93 -16.73
CA SER A 81 0.72 -5.20 -16.48
C SER A 81 0.93 -6.12 -15.28
N THR A 82 0.17 -5.94 -14.19
CA THR A 82 0.17 -6.81 -13.02
C THR A 82 -0.24 -8.24 -13.38
N GLN A 83 -1.36 -8.42 -14.07
CA GLN A 83 -1.89 -9.76 -14.38
C GLN A 83 -1.04 -10.51 -15.40
N HIS A 84 -0.53 -9.83 -16.42
CA HIS A 84 0.12 -10.48 -17.56
C HIS A 84 1.65 -10.50 -17.51
N TYR A 85 2.28 -9.66 -16.68
CA TYR A 85 3.74 -9.58 -16.60
C TYR A 85 4.24 -9.77 -15.16
N TYR A 86 3.81 -8.96 -14.20
CA TYR A 86 4.40 -9.00 -12.86
C TYR A 86 4.05 -10.28 -12.10
N LEU A 87 2.79 -10.70 -12.06
CA LEU A 87 2.41 -11.93 -11.35
C LEU A 87 3.04 -13.19 -11.98
N PRO A 88 3.05 -13.39 -13.31
CA PRO A 88 3.80 -14.48 -13.93
C PRO A 88 5.28 -14.44 -13.59
N PHE A 89 5.92 -13.27 -13.70
CA PHE A 89 7.34 -13.12 -13.37
C PHE A 89 7.65 -13.45 -11.91
N LEU A 90 6.82 -12.97 -10.97
CA LEU A 90 6.97 -13.30 -9.54
C LEU A 90 6.77 -14.80 -9.29
N ARG A 91 5.84 -15.45 -9.99
CA ARG A 91 5.66 -16.90 -9.93
C ARG A 91 6.88 -17.64 -10.49
N ASP A 92 7.52 -17.16 -11.54
CA ASP A 92 8.73 -17.78 -12.07
C ASP A 92 9.91 -17.61 -11.12
N LEU A 93 10.06 -16.42 -10.52
CA LEU A 93 11.13 -16.13 -9.56
C LEU A 93 10.99 -16.91 -8.25
N PHE A 94 9.78 -17.02 -7.71
CA PHE A 94 9.54 -17.52 -6.35
C PHE A 94 8.81 -18.86 -6.31
N GLY A 95 8.06 -19.22 -7.35
CA GLY A 95 7.20 -20.41 -7.42
C GLY A 95 7.94 -21.75 -7.56
N GLN A 96 9.27 -21.75 -7.74
CA GLN A 96 10.07 -22.97 -7.63
C GLN A 96 10.40 -23.35 -6.17
N LYS A 97 10.28 -22.42 -5.21
CA LYS A 97 10.35 -22.77 -3.78
C LYS A 97 8.94 -23.07 -3.30
N ARG A 98 8.75 -24.25 -2.71
CA ARG A 98 7.55 -24.55 -1.90
C ARG A 98 7.56 -23.64 -0.68
N VAL A 99 7.14 -22.40 -0.87
CA VAL A 99 6.82 -21.48 0.22
C VAL A 99 5.58 -22.07 0.87
N SER A 100 5.77 -22.78 1.98
CA SER A 100 4.67 -23.30 2.79
C SER A 100 3.73 -22.15 3.16
N ALA A 101 2.44 -22.39 3.35
CA ALA A 101 1.51 -21.37 3.83
C ALA A 101 1.92 -20.75 5.19
N SER A 102 2.84 -21.41 5.91
CA SER A 102 3.49 -20.95 7.15
C SER A 102 4.77 -20.12 6.93
N ASP A 103 5.24 -20.00 5.69
CA ASP A 103 6.52 -19.40 5.32
C ASP A 103 6.26 -17.95 4.88
N HIS A 104 6.15 -17.06 5.86
CA HIS A 104 5.90 -15.61 5.70
C HIS A 104 7.10 -14.83 5.10
N SER A 105 8.02 -15.49 4.39
CA SER A 105 9.37 -14.99 4.14
C SER A 105 9.48 -13.96 3.02
N PHE A 106 8.44 -13.77 2.19
CA PHE A 106 8.49 -12.81 1.09
C PHE A 106 7.32 -11.84 1.12
N ARG A 107 7.66 -10.54 1.24
CA ARG A 107 6.75 -9.41 1.04
C ARG A 107 7.26 -8.63 -0.16
N VAL A 108 6.38 -8.36 -1.11
CA VAL A 108 6.69 -7.53 -2.28
C VAL A 108 6.18 -6.12 -2.00
N LEU A 109 7.05 -5.13 -2.21
CA LEU A 109 6.69 -3.72 -2.18
C LEU A 109 6.75 -3.18 -3.61
N PHE A 110 5.62 -2.69 -4.11
CA PHE A 110 5.55 -1.98 -5.38
C PHE A 110 5.72 -0.49 -5.12
N ASN A 111 6.85 0.08 -5.53
CA ASN A 111 7.08 1.51 -5.46
C ASN A 111 6.49 2.19 -6.70
N GLY A 112 5.75 3.29 -6.51
CA GLY A 112 5.04 3.96 -7.61
C GLY A 112 3.86 3.14 -8.14
N CYS A 113 3.06 2.53 -7.27
CA CYS A 113 1.88 1.73 -7.65
C CYS A 113 0.71 2.55 -8.22
N GLY A 114 0.85 3.87 -8.34
CA GLY A 114 -0.17 4.74 -8.90
C GLY A 114 -1.49 4.62 -8.16
N VAL A 115 -2.56 4.41 -8.92
CA VAL A 115 -3.93 4.19 -8.45
C VAL A 115 -4.18 2.85 -7.71
N GLY A 116 -3.20 1.94 -7.65
CA GLY A 116 -3.24 0.78 -6.76
C GLY A 116 -4.31 -0.27 -7.10
N VAL A 117 -4.21 -0.86 -8.30
CA VAL A 117 -5.08 -1.94 -8.82
C VAL A 117 -4.43 -3.32 -8.77
#